data_AF-A0A9W9ACA6-F1
#
_entry.id   AF-A0A9W9ACA6-F1
#
_cell.length_a   1.000
_cell.length_b   1.000
_cell.length_c   1.000
_cell.angle_alpha   90.00
_cell.angle_beta   90.00
_cell.angle_gamma   90.00
#
_symmetry.space_group_name_H-M   'P 1'
#
loop_
_entity.id
_entity.type
_entity.pdbx_description
1 polymer ?
#
loop_
_entity_poly.entity_id
_entity_poly.type
_entity_poly.pdbx_seq_one_letter_code
_entity_poly.pdbx_strand_id
1 'polypeptide(L)'
;MLIVHPSSCCDVCLDPYSWQEETTLKEPYAIPCGHIFCKECLERTATATCPLCRKRFNRDSIKKLHMDALPGSDDSSIVQKLIMAWDDEVEVVNTLEEVERWLQNQESPALTQLKKVQADFQKLKERKAEDRFRIKRLETSLMHLQRSNVHDRDMGLAMEASFSTTIEELET
;
A
#
# COMPACT_ATOMS: atom_id res chain seq x y z
N MET A 1 0.03 2.93 20.51
CA MET A 1 -0.63 1.62 20.70
C MET A 1 0.30 0.55 20.14
N LEU A 2 0.77 -0.38 20.96
CA LEU A 2 1.54 -1.53 20.50
C LEU A 2 0.52 -2.60 20.07
N ILE A 3 0.62 -3.06 18.82
CA ILE A 3 -0.18 -4.16 18.30
C ILE A 3 0.79 -5.30 18.03
N VAL A 4 0.51 -6.47 18.60
CA VAL A 4 1.25 -7.71 18.31
C VAL A 4 0.39 -8.56 17.39
N HIS A 5 1.03 -9.05 16.32
CA HIS A 5 0.36 -9.91 15.35
C HIS A 5 -0.11 -11.21 16.04
N PRO A 6 -1.29 -11.77 15.73
CA PRO A 6 -1.80 -12.99 16.37
C PRO A 6 -0.88 -14.21 16.28
N SER A 7 -0.03 -14.29 15.23
CA SER A 7 0.99 -15.34 15.09
C SER A 7 2.24 -15.12 15.93
N SER A 8 2.36 -13.99 16.63
CA SER A 8 3.54 -13.72 17.46
C SER A 8 3.55 -14.67 18.65
N CYS A 9 4.64 -15.40 18.77
CA CYS A 9 4.85 -16.41 19.79
C CYS A 9 6.17 -16.18 20.51
N CYS A 10 6.35 -16.86 21.64
CA CYS A 10 7.61 -16.81 22.37
C CYS A 10 8.69 -17.62 21.65
N ASP A 11 9.85 -17.03 21.34
CA ASP A 11 10.96 -17.71 20.66
C ASP A 11 11.59 -18.89 21.44
N VAL A 12 11.18 -19.13 22.69
CA VAL A 12 11.69 -20.24 23.52
C VAL A 12 10.72 -21.42 23.57
N CYS A 13 9.43 -21.18 23.84
CA CYS A 13 8.44 -22.26 23.91
C CYS A 13 7.58 -22.38 22.64
N LEU A 14 7.66 -21.41 21.74
CA LEU A 14 6.86 -21.29 20.52
C LEU A 14 5.35 -21.18 20.76
N ASP A 15 4.93 -21.02 22.02
CA ASP A 15 3.53 -20.81 22.36
C ASP A 15 3.11 -19.37 22.01
N PRO A 16 1.89 -19.16 21.47
CA PRO A 16 1.33 -17.84 21.24
C PRO A 16 1.28 -17.01 22.51
N TYR A 17 1.46 -15.70 22.38
CA TYR A 17 1.25 -14.79 23.50
C TYR A 17 -0.25 -14.67 23.82
N SER A 18 -0.60 -14.61 25.10
CA SER A 18 -1.97 -14.47 25.59
C SER A 18 -2.06 -13.45 26.72
N TRP A 19 -3.22 -12.78 26.82
CA TRP A 19 -3.58 -11.78 27.83
C TRP A 19 -4.96 -12.03 28.44
N GLN A 20 -5.62 -13.13 28.06
CA GLN A 20 -7.02 -13.39 28.39
C GLN A 20 -7.21 -14.09 29.73
N GLU A 21 -6.17 -14.75 30.25
CA GLU A 21 -6.25 -15.52 31.49
C GLU A 21 -5.07 -15.21 32.40
N GLU A 22 -5.37 -14.69 33.60
CA GLU A 22 -4.40 -14.35 34.66
C GLU A 22 -3.59 -15.57 35.15
N THR A 23 -4.09 -16.78 34.85
CA THR A 23 -3.46 -18.07 35.15
C THR A 23 -2.32 -18.43 34.19
N THR A 24 -2.27 -17.82 33.00
CA THR A 24 -1.27 -18.16 31.99
C THR A 24 -0.09 -17.18 32.03
N LEU A 25 1.12 -17.66 32.30
CA LEU A 25 2.36 -16.86 32.25
C LEU A 25 2.84 -16.62 30.80
N LYS A 26 1.90 -16.56 29.84
CA LYS A 26 2.12 -16.43 28.40
C LYS A 26 2.10 -14.98 27.91
N GLU A 27 1.97 -14.01 28.81
CA GLU A 27 2.11 -12.59 28.48
C GLU A 27 3.56 -12.28 28.03
N PRO A 28 3.77 -11.39 27.05
CA PRO A 28 5.09 -10.99 26.57
C PRO A 28 5.77 -9.99 27.52
N TYR A 29 7.07 -10.19 27.70
CA TYR A 29 7.94 -9.31 28.48
C TYR A 29 9.18 -8.98 27.65
N ALA A 30 9.54 -7.70 27.64
CA ALA A 30 10.78 -7.23 27.04
C ALA A 30 11.91 -7.21 28.08
N ILE A 31 13.10 -7.61 27.64
CA ILE A 31 14.35 -7.47 28.39
C ILE A 31 15.20 -6.32 27.80
N PRO A 32 16.21 -5.77 28.50
CA PRO A 32 16.96 -4.58 28.07
C PRO A 32 17.61 -4.65 26.69
N CYS A 33 17.90 -5.85 26.19
CA CYS A 33 18.45 -6.01 24.85
C CYS A 33 17.41 -5.89 23.73
N GLY A 34 16.12 -5.75 24.05
CA GLY A 34 15.01 -5.58 23.10
C GLY A 34 14.30 -6.85 22.67
N HIS A 35 14.77 -8.04 23.07
CA HIS A 35 14.09 -9.29 22.76
C HIS A 35 12.89 -9.52 23.69
N ILE A 36 11.89 -10.23 23.20
CA ILE A 36 10.60 -10.44 23.86
C ILE A 36 10.40 -11.94 24.08
N PHE A 37 9.96 -12.32 25.27
CA PHE A 37 9.69 -13.71 25.64
C PHE A 37 8.47 -13.76 26.57
N CYS A 38 7.85 -14.93 26.73
CA CYS A 38 6.81 -15.08 27.74
C CYS A 38 7.42 -15.06 29.15
N LYS A 39 6.63 -14.63 30.14
CA LYS A 39 7.05 -14.59 31.56
C LYS A 39 7.60 -15.93 32.03
N GLU A 40 6.92 -17.01 31.69
CA GLU A 40 7.32 -18.37 32.08
C GLU A 40 8.75 -18.70 31.61
N CYS A 41 9.08 -18.42 30.35
CA CYS A 41 10.41 -18.71 29.81
C CYS A 41 11.49 -17.84 30.45
N LEU A 42 11.21 -16.58 30.76
CA LEU A 42 12.17 -15.71 31.45
C LEU A 42 12.42 -16.15 32.90
N GLU A 43 11.38 -16.63 33.59
CA GLU A 43 11.51 -17.14 34.95
C GLU A 43 12.33 -18.43 35.00
N ARG A 44 12.08 -19.35 34.05
CA ARG A 44 12.80 -20.63 33.89
C ARG A 44 14.26 -20.47 33.43
N THR A 45 14.63 -19.31 32.89
CA THR A 45 16.01 -19.09 32.43
C THR A 45 16.95 -19.01 33.64
N ALA A 46 17.82 -20.02 33.80
CA ALA A 46 18.71 -20.15 34.95
C ALA A 46 19.73 -18.99 35.06
N THR A 47 20.20 -18.49 33.92
CA THR A 47 21.11 -17.33 33.85
C THR A 47 20.35 -16.11 33.37
N ALA A 48 20.56 -14.94 33.97
CA ALA A 48 19.94 -13.69 33.51
C ALA A 48 20.64 -13.20 32.22
N THR A 49 20.49 -13.99 31.14
CA THR A 49 21.17 -13.86 29.86
C THR A 49 20.17 -14.16 28.75
N CYS A 50 20.09 -13.27 27.76
CA CYS A 50 19.13 -13.40 26.66
C CYS A 50 19.32 -14.72 25.89
N PRO A 51 18.26 -15.52 25.67
CA PRO A 51 18.33 -16.75 24.86
C PRO A 51 18.84 -16.53 23.42
N LEU A 52 18.54 -15.37 22.83
CA LEU A 52 18.86 -15.06 21.43
C LEU A 52 20.24 -14.42 21.27
N CYS A 53 20.49 -13.27 21.90
CA CYS A 53 21.74 -12.52 21.70
C CYS A 53 22.78 -12.67 22.82
N ARG A 54 22.49 -13.46 23.85
CA ARG A 54 23.40 -13.76 24.98
C ARG A 54 23.87 -12.55 25.79
N LYS A 55 23.24 -11.38 25.63
CA LYS A 55 23.47 -10.21 26.50
C LYS A 55 22.92 -10.49 27.90
N ARG A 56 23.69 -10.15 28.94
CA ARG A 56 23.24 -10.23 30.33
C ARG A 56 22.20 -9.16 30.62
N PHE A 57 21.25 -9.45 31.51
CA PHE A 57 20.24 -8.50 31.98
C PHE A 57 20.00 -8.66 33.48
N ASN A 58 19.39 -7.65 34.10
CA ASN A 58 18.90 -7.77 35.49
C ASN A 58 17.42 -8.20 35.46
N ARG A 59 17.00 -9.10 36.36
CA ARG A 59 15.59 -9.50 36.50
C ARG A 59 14.67 -8.31 36.81
N ASP A 60 15.15 -7.29 37.52
CA ASP A 60 14.37 -6.06 37.81
C ASP A 60 14.12 -5.19 36.58
N SER A 61 14.91 -5.40 35.52
CA SER A 61 14.82 -4.65 34.26
C SER A 61 13.87 -5.28 33.25
N ILE A 62 13.27 -6.44 33.57
CA ILE A 62 12.26 -7.08 32.74
C ILE A 62 10.96 -6.26 32.83
N LYS A 63 10.37 -5.92 31.68
CA LYS A 63 9.14 -5.11 31.61
C LYS A 63 8.04 -5.87 30.88
N LYS A 64 6.86 -5.95 31.52
CA LYS A 64 5.63 -6.46 30.89
C LYS A 64 5.25 -5.53 29.74
N LEU A 65 4.96 -6.09 28.57
CA LEU A 65 4.39 -5.33 27.48
C LEU A 65 2.87 -5.32 27.65
N HIS A 66 2.33 -4.14 27.93
CA HIS A 66 0.88 -3.92 27.93
C HIS A 66 0.42 -3.71 26.49
N MET A 67 -0.60 -4.46 26.11
CA MET A 67 -1.32 -4.24 24.86
C MET A 67 -2.77 -3.99 25.16
N ASP A 68 -3.30 -3.00 24.45
CA ASP A 68 -4.72 -2.72 24.47
C ASP A 68 -5.40 -3.92 23.79
N ALA A 69 -6.19 -4.66 24.56
CA ALA A 69 -7.10 -5.63 23.98
C ALA A 69 -8.03 -4.85 23.05
N LEU A 70 -8.06 -5.19 21.76
CA LEU A 70 -9.13 -4.71 20.91
C LEU A 70 -10.45 -5.17 21.58
N PRO A 71 -11.33 -4.24 21.98
CA PRO A 71 -12.57 -4.61 22.62
C PRO A 71 -13.32 -5.53 21.66
N GLY A 72 -13.71 -6.71 22.15
CA GLY A 72 -14.32 -7.77 21.37
C GLY A 72 -15.76 -7.46 20.91
N SER A 73 -15.98 -6.34 20.22
CA SER A 73 -17.09 -6.25 19.30
C SER A 73 -16.77 -7.12 18.09
N ASP A 74 -17.80 -7.69 17.44
CA ASP A 74 -17.65 -8.45 16.19
C ASP A 74 -16.86 -7.68 15.11
N ASP A 75 -16.80 -6.35 15.22
CA ASP A 75 -16.03 -5.46 14.36
C ASP A 75 -14.51 -5.66 14.49
N SER A 76 -14.02 -6.14 15.65
CA SER A 76 -12.61 -6.44 15.88
C SER A 76 -12.15 -7.70 15.13
N SER A 77 -13.07 -8.57 14.71
CA SER A 77 -12.71 -9.82 14.03
C SER A 77 -12.18 -9.57 12.62
N ILE A 78 -12.77 -8.61 11.90
CA ILE A 78 -12.35 -8.26 10.53
C ILE A 78 -10.96 -7.62 10.50
N VAL A 79 -10.67 -6.73 11.45
CA VAL A 79 -9.34 -6.11 11.58
C VAL A 79 -8.29 -7.18 11.88
N GLN A 80 -8.63 -8.14 12.74
CA GLN A 80 -7.74 -9.24 13.07
C GLN A 80 -7.50 -10.18 11.88
N LYS A 81 -8.55 -10.50 11.10
CA LYS A 81 -8.42 -11.26 9.85
C LYS A 81 -7.52 -10.55 8.83
N LEU A 82 -7.70 -9.24 8.65
CA LEU A 82 -6.86 -8.45 7.74
C LEU A 82 -5.39 -8.44 8.18
N ILE A 83 -5.14 -8.33 9.49
CA ILE A 83 -3.78 -8.42 10.05
C ILE A 83 -3.16 -9.78 9.73
N MET A 84 -3.91 -10.88 9.92
CA MET A 84 -3.45 -12.24 9.65
C MET A 84 -3.26 -12.57 8.18
N ALA A 85 -4.01 -11.91 7.30
CA ALA A 85 -3.94 -12.12 5.86
C ALA A 85 -2.81 -11.30 5.20
N TRP A 86 -2.21 -10.33 5.91
CA TRP A 86 -1.36 -9.29 5.31
C TRP A 86 -0.19 -9.82 4.46
N ASP A 87 0.35 -11.00 4.76
CA ASP A 87 1.48 -11.60 4.06
C ASP A 87 1.08 -12.51 2.88
N ASP A 88 -0.21 -12.75 2.66
CA ASP A 88 -0.74 -13.56 1.56
C ASP A 88 -1.68 -12.72 0.68
N GLU A 89 -1.24 -12.39 -0.54
CA GLU A 89 -2.01 -11.56 -1.48
C GLU A 89 -3.42 -12.07 -1.74
N VAL A 90 -3.64 -13.39 -1.74
CA VAL A 90 -4.95 -13.99 -1.99
C VAL A 90 -5.85 -13.81 -0.77
N GLU A 91 -5.32 -14.09 0.42
CA GLU A 91 -6.05 -13.86 1.68
C GLU A 91 -6.34 -12.37 1.91
N VAL A 92 -5.42 -11.46 1.55
CA VAL A 92 -5.67 -10.01 1.62
C VAL A 92 -6.86 -9.63 0.75
N VAL A 93 -6.93 -10.12 -0.50
CA VAL A 93 -8.06 -9.81 -1.38
C VAL A 93 -9.36 -10.34 -0.80
N ASN A 94 -9.39 -11.59 -0.33
CA ASN A 94 -10.58 -12.18 0.29
C ASN A 94 -11.03 -11.42 1.54
N THR A 95 -10.09 -11.03 2.40
CA THR A 95 -10.41 -10.25 3.62
C THR A 95 -10.87 -8.83 3.28
N LEU A 96 -10.31 -8.18 2.27
CA LEU A 96 -10.78 -6.88 1.79
C LEU A 96 -12.22 -6.95 1.24
N GLU A 97 -12.57 -8.02 0.52
CA GLU A 97 -13.96 -8.24 0.08
C GLU A 97 -14.92 -8.45 1.26
N GLU A 98 -14.47 -9.14 2.31
CA GLU A 98 -15.23 -9.30 3.55
C GLU A 98 -15.42 -7.95 4.28
N VAL A 99 -14.37 -7.13 4.38
CA VAL A 99 -14.42 -5.76 4.91
C VAL A 99 -15.43 -4.93 4.13
N GLU A 100 -15.38 -4.97 2.80
CA GLU A 100 -16.29 -4.21 1.95
C GLU A 100 -17.75 -4.62 2.17
N ARG A 101 -18.02 -5.93 2.28
CA ARG A 101 -19.34 -6.47 2.58
C ARG A 101 -19.84 -6.04 3.97
N TRP A 102 -18.98 -6.06 4.98
CA TRP A 102 -19.31 -5.56 6.32
C TRP A 102 -19.60 -4.05 6.29
N LEU A 103 -18.79 -3.26 5.57
CA LEU A 103 -19.01 -1.83 5.35
C LEU A 103 -20.29 -1.52 4.55
N GLN A 104 -20.83 -2.47 3.78
CA GLN A 104 -22.12 -2.29 3.08
C GLN A 104 -23.31 -2.38 4.04
N ASN A 105 -23.18 -3.16 5.12
CA ASN A 105 -24.22 -3.31 6.14
C ASN A 105 -24.17 -2.22 7.22
N GLN A 106 -23.13 -1.38 7.22
CA GLN A 106 -22.95 -0.25 8.13
C GLN A 106 -23.54 1.03 7.51
N GLU A 107 -24.69 1.49 8.02
CA GLU A 107 -25.27 2.77 7.61
C GLU A 107 -24.63 3.93 8.39
N SER A 108 -23.66 4.60 7.78
CA SER A 108 -23.13 5.87 8.29
C SER A 108 -23.07 6.92 7.16
N PRO A 109 -23.56 8.15 7.39
CA PRO A 109 -23.50 9.21 6.40
C PRO A 109 -22.07 9.53 5.96
N ALA A 110 -21.09 9.39 6.86
CA ALA A 110 -19.67 9.56 6.55
C ALA A 110 -19.14 8.46 5.61
N LEU A 111 -19.52 7.20 5.84
CA LEU A 111 -19.14 6.08 4.97
C LEU A 111 -19.74 6.21 3.57
N THR A 112 -21.01 6.60 3.47
CA THR A 112 -21.68 6.84 2.19
C THR A 112 -20.99 7.96 1.40
N GLN A 113 -20.64 9.06 2.08
CA GLN A 113 -19.89 10.16 1.45
C GLN A 113 -18.51 9.70 0.99
N LEU A 114 -17.79 8.93 1.80
CA LEU A 114 -16.45 8.43 1.47
C LEU A 114 -16.48 7.50 0.26
N LYS A 115 -17.43 6.55 0.20
CA LYS A 115 -17.64 5.67 -0.96
C LYS A 115 -17.93 6.45 -2.24
N LYS A 116 -18.77 7.49 -2.15
CA LYS A 116 -19.06 8.37 -3.29
C LYS A 116 -17.80 9.10 -3.77
N VAL A 117 -17.05 9.71 -2.85
CA VAL A 117 -15.81 10.43 -3.18
C VAL A 117 -14.77 9.48 -3.79
N GLN A 118 -14.65 8.25 -3.27
CA GLN A 118 -13.76 7.23 -3.83
C GLN A 118 -14.13 6.86 -5.26
N ALA A 119 -15.42 6.65 -5.55
CA ALA A 119 -15.90 6.36 -6.90
C ALA A 119 -15.68 7.54 -7.86
N ASP A 120 -15.93 8.77 -7.42
CA ASP A 120 -15.67 9.97 -8.21
C ASP A 120 -14.17 10.16 -8.50
N PHE A 121 -13.31 9.86 -7.52
CA PHE A 121 -11.85 9.89 -7.69
C PHE A 121 -11.36 8.84 -8.70
N GLN A 122 -11.91 7.62 -8.68
CA GLN A 122 -11.59 6.57 -9.66
C GLN A 122 -11.95 7.01 -11.09
N LYS A 123 -13.17 7.55 -11.28
CA LYS A 123 -13.60 8.11 -12.58
C LYS A 123 -12.69 9.23 -13.06
N LEU A 124 -12.27 10.13 -12.17
CA LEU A 124 -11.33 11.20 -12.51
C LEU A 124 -9.95 10.65 -12.90
N LYS A 125 -9.48 9.59 -12.25
CA LYS A 125 -8.20 8.93 -12.59
C LYS A 125 -8.24 8.29 -13.98
N GLU A 126 -9.35 7.64 -14.34
CA GLU A 126 -9.58 7.06 -15.67
C GLU A 126 -9.64 8.15 -16.74
N ARG A 127 -10.47 9.18 -16.55
CA ARG A 127 -10.54 10.34 -17.47
C ARG A 127 -9.19 11.01 -17.67
N LYS A 128 -8.42 11.21 -16.60
CA LYS A 128 -7.06 11.75 -16.69
C LYS A 128 -6.13 10.85 -17.51
N ALA A 129 -6.30 9.53 -17.45
CA ALA A 129 -5.54 8.62 -18.30
C ALA A 129 -5.95 8.77 -19.77
N GLU A 130 -7.25 8.75 -20.06
CA GLU A 130 -7.81 8.94 -21.41
C GLU A 130 -7.37 10.28 -22.02
N ASP A 131 -7.50 11.37 -21.27
CA ASP A 131 -7.08 12.70 -21.71
C ASP A 131 -5.59 12.75 -22.02
N ARG A 132 -4.74 12.11 -21.20
CA ARG A 132 -3.30 12.00 -21.50
C ARG A 132 -3.03 11.26 -22.81
N PHE A 133 -3.73 10.15 -23.06
CA PHE A 133 -3.59 9.44 -24.33
C PHE A 133 -4.08 10.29 -25.51
N ARG A 134 -5.20 10.99 -25.33
CA ARG A 134 -5.77 11.87 -26.36
C ARG A 134 -4.85 13.04 -26.69
N ILE A 135 -4.29 13.70 -25.68
CA ILE A 135 -3.33 14.80 -25.83
C ILE A 135 -2.13 14.31 -26.65
N LYS A 136 -1.50 13.20 -26.25
CA LYS A 136 -0.37 12.63 -27.01
C LYS A 136 -0.72 12.35 -28.47
N ARG A 137 -1.92 11.82 -28.73
CA ARG A 137 -2.36 11.53 -30.10
C ARG A 137 -2.52 12.82 -30.93
N LEU A 138 -3.15 13.83 -30.34
CA LEU A 138 -3.34 15.13 -30.99
C LEU A 138 -2.02 15.83 -31.26
N GLU A 139 -1.07 15.78 -30.33
CA GLU A 139 0.29 16.31 -30.50
C GLU A 139 1.00 15.66 -31.70
N THR A 140 0.95 14.32 -31.80
CA THR A 140 1.53 13.59 -32.94
C THR A 140 0.86 13.97 -34.27
N SER A 141 -0.47 14.04 -34.30
CA SER A 141 -1.21 14.44 -35.51
C SER A 141 -0.89 15.88 -35.93
N LEU A 142 -0.78 16.80 -34.97
CA LEU A 142 -0.44 18.19 -35.21
C LEU A 142 0.98 18.31 -35.78
N MET A 143 1.94 17.57 -35.23
CA MET A 143 3.31 17.51 -35.74
C MET A 143 3.36 17.01 -37.20
N HIS A 144 2.60 15.97 -37.54
CA HIS A 144 2.52 15.46 -38.91
C HIS A 144 1.91 16.48 -39.89
N LEU A 145 0.81 17.13 -39.49
CA LEU A 145 0.17 18.17 -40.31
C LEU A 145 1.10 19.37 -40.53
N GLN A 146 1.80 19.82 -39.49
CA GLN A 146 2.78 20.90 -39.61
C GLN A 146 3.89 20.53 -40.61
N ARG A 147 4.40 19.30 -40.54
CA ARG A 147 5.43 18.84 -41.48
C ARG A 147 4.93 18.75 -42.91
N SER A 148 3.71 18.25 -43.13
CA SER A 148 3.09 18.22 -44.46
C SER A 148 2.92 19.62 -45.02
N ASN A 149 2.40 20.55 -44.21
CA ASN A 149 2.14 21.92 -44.66
C ASN A 149 3.43 22.67 -45.03
N VAL A 150 4.52 22.45 -44.28
CA VAL A 150 5.86 22.97 -44.65
C VAL A 150 6.31 22.37 -45.98
N HIS A 151 6.16 21.05 -46.17
CA HIS A 151 6.54 20.38 -47.42
C HIS A 151 5.74 20.91 -48.62
N ASP A 152 4.42 21.03 -48.49
CA ASP A 152 3.53 21.52 -49.54
C ASP A 152 3.87 22.98 -49.91
N ARG A 153 4.18 23.81 -48.90
CA ARG A 153 4.63 25.20 -49.11
C ARG A 153 5.94 25.26 -49.87
N ASP A 154 6.93 24.47 -49.47
CA ASP A 154 8.26 24.47 -50.10
C ASP A 154 8.17 23.94 -51.55
N MET A 155 7.30 22.95 -51.80
CA MET A 155 7.01 22.47 -53.15
C MET A 155 6.35 23.54 -54.02
N GLY A 156 5.40 24.30 -53.47
CA GLY A 156 4.77 25.43 -54.16
C GLY A 156 5.78 26.49 -54.57
N LEU A 157 6.68 26.89 -53.66
CA LEU A 157 7.74 27.86 -53.95
C LEU A 157 8.71 27.35 -55.02
N ALA A 158 9.06 26.06 -54.99
CA ALA A 158 9.93 25.45 -56.00
C ALA A 158 9.27 25.43 -57.39
N MET A 159 7.96 25.14 -57.46
CA MET A 159 7.19 25.21 -58.70
C MET A 159 7.13 26.64 -59.25
N GLU A 160 6.83 27.63 -58.42
CA GLU A 160 6.81 29.04 -58.82
C GLU A 160 8.17 29.47 -59.38
N ALA A 161 9.27 29.16 -58.69
CA ALA A 161 10.62 29.46 -59.16
C ALA A 161 10.93 28.81 -60.52
N SER A 162 10.54 27.55 -60.72
CA SER A 162 10.72 26.85 -62.00
C SER A 162 9.92 27.50 -63.14
N PHE A 163 8.70 27.95 -62.86
CA PHE A 163 7.90 28.65 -63.86
C PHE A 163 8.49 30.01 -64.20
N SER A 164 8.97 30.78 -63.21
CA SER A 164 9.67 32.05 -63.44
C SER A 164 10.88 31.88 -64.35
N THR A 165 11.75 30.90 -64.09
CA THR A 165 12.92 30.62 -64.95
C THR A 165 12.49 30.28 -66.38
N THR A 166 11.47 29.44 -66.54
CA THR A 166 10.97 29.04 -67.87
C THR A 166 10.40 30.23 -68.64
N ILE A 167 9.71 31.14 -67.96
CA ILE A 167 9.17 32.37 -68.58
C ILE A 167 10.33 33.26 -69.05
N GLU A 168 11.33 33.49 -68.19
CA GLU A 168 12.52 34.28 -68.55
C GLU A 168 13.25 33.73 -69.78
N GLU A 169 13.38 32.39 -69.88
CA GLU A 169 14.00 31.72 -71.04
C GLU A 169 13.19 31.86 -72.34
N LEU A 170 11.86 32.01 -72.25
CA LEU A 170 10.98 32.16 -73.42
C LEU A 170 10.87 33.62 -73.89
N GLU A 171 11.20 34.58 -73.04
CA GLU A 171 11.19 36.02 -73.34
C GLU A 171 12.49 36.54 -73.96
N THR A 172 13.57 35.73 -73.95
CA THR A 172 14.86 35.98 -74.63
C THR A 172 14.96 35.37 -76.02
#